data_AF-A0A7K0UMZ1-F1
#
_entry.id   AF-A0A7K0UMZ1-F1
#
_cell.length_a   1.000
_cell.length_b   1.000
_cell.length_c   1.000
_cell.angle_alpha   90.00
_cell.angle_beta   90.00
_cell.angle_gamma   90.00
#
_symmetry.space_group_name_H-M   'P 1'
#
loop_
_entity.id
_entity.type
_entity.pdbx_description
1 polymer ?
#
loop_
_entity_poly.entity_id
_entity_poly.type
_entity_poly.pdbx_seq_one_letter_code
_entity_poly.pdbx_strand_id
1 'polypeptide(L)'
;MKGLFFSAEDGKNTLRRRIANICMAEGLDPEVVAENLIVLDATDAPCLFHEVNDKGVKRGEVTDHYEELKNTIITENITFLIVDNASDTFGANPIDRQAVTKFIRALVALVRQAGGAVLLLSHVNKVTSKAGKHQTDTEGYADSAAWHNAARSRLFLNVTDDHGNLQLKHQKNNLGITQPVLNIAFREGGSSFYSTNGSSSNNSVAEAVQTLLRTAHKLPLLKLIHEFYCRQEWISPSPNSAQTNAFALLKKETTFPLGKSRDDKTECLAILRELERDNYLMKETYRKIDRHEGQRWALTDSGLAFIGEPMPAPVQDEDEEINQQAVQDE
;
A
#
# COMPACT_ATOMS: atom_id res chain seq x y z
N MET A 1 -0.15 6.96 9.44
CA MET A 1 -0.64 7.31 8.09
C MET A 1 -2.07 7.76 8.26
N LYS A 2 -2.41 9.03 8.00
CA LYS A 2 -3.77 9.55 8.20
C LYS A 2 -4.49 9.64 6.85
N GLY A 3 -5.72 9.15 6.81
CA GLY A 3 -6.59 9.16 5.64
C GLY A 3 -7.64 10.25 5.71
N LEU A 4 -8.08 10.73 4.54
CA LEU A 4 -9.24 11.62 4.40
C LEU A 4 -10.19 11.04 3.35
N PHE A 5 -11.46 10.88 3.71
CA PHE A 5 -12.56 10.52 2.82
C PHE A 5 -13.40 11.76 2.52
N PHE A 6 -13.35 12.24 1.29
CA PHE A 6 -14.13 13.36 0.78
C PHE A 6 -15.40 12.82 0.13
N SER A 7 -16.54 12.97 0.81
CA SER A 7 -17.84 12.47 0.32
C SER A 7 -18.66 13.59 -0.30
N ALA A 8 -18.68 13.61 -1.62
CA ALA A 8 -19.52 14.45 -2.45
C ALA A 8 -20.95 13.91 -2.62
N GLU A 9 -21.15 12.60 -2.47
CA GLU A 9 -22.45 11.94 -2.75
C GLU A 9 -23.28 11.69 -1.48
N ASP A 10 -22.67 11.20 -0.40
CA ASP A 10 -23.36 10.79 0.82
C ASP A 10 -23.17 11.83 1.95
N GLY A 11 -24.29 12.33 2.50
CA GLY A 11 -24.24 13.29 3.61
C GLY A 11 -23.90 12.67 4.98
N LYS A 12 -23.62 13.54 5.95
CA LYS A 12 -23.13 13.22 7.32
C LYS A 12 -23.90 12.09 8.00
N ASN A 13 -25.23 12.09 7.94
CA ASN A 13 -26.05 11.08 8.62
C ASN A 13 -25.85 9.68 8.02
N THR A 14 -25.76 9.60 6.69
CA THR A 14 -25.51 8.34 5.98
C THR A 14 -24.11 7.83 6.27
N LEU A 15 -23.10 8.70 6.18
CA LEU A 15 -21.71 8.37 6.49
C LEU A 15 -21.54 7.85 7.92
N ARG A 16 -22.08 8.57 8.91
CA ARG A 16 -22.00 8.17 10.32
C ARG A 16 -22.59 6.80 10.55
N ARG A 17 -23.76 6.51 9.95
CA ARG A 17 -24.41 5.19 10.05
C ARG A 17 -23.58 4.09 9.39
N ARG A 18 -23.06 4.33 8.17
CA ARG A 18 -22.25 3.34 7.44
C ARG A 18 -20.97 3.01 8.20
N ILE A 19 -20.24 4.02 8.69
CA ILE A 19 -19.01 3.83 9.47
C ILE A 19 -19.30 3.09 10.77
N ALA A 20 -20.37 3.44 11.49
CA ALA A 20 -20.74 2.73 12.72
C ALA A 20 -21.03 1.24 12.45
N ASN A 21 -21.73 0.92 11.37
CA ASN A 21 -22.01 -0.46 10.98
C ASN A 21 -20.72 -1.22 10.60
N ILE A 22 -19.81 -0.58 9.86
CA ILE A 22 -18.50 -1.18 9.53
C ILE A 22 -17.69 -1.45 10.80
N CYS A 23 -17.63 -0.47 11.72
CA CYS A 23 -16.89 -0.64 12.98
C CYS A 23 -17.47 -1.79 13.81
N MET A 24 -18.79 -1.89 13.89
CA MET A 24 -19.47 -3.00 14.58
C MET A 24 -19.18 -4.36 13.92
N ALA A 25 -19.27 -4.44 12.59
CA ALA A 25 -19.06 -5.67 11.84
C ALA A 25 -17.60 -6.17 11.89
N GLU A 26 -16.63 -5.25 11.98
CA GLU A 26 -15.20 -5.55 12.00
C GLU A 26 -14.59 -5.53 13.41
N GLY A 27 -15.39 -5.25 14.45
CA GLY A 27 -14.91 -5.13 15.83
C GLY A 27 -13.90 -3.99 16.02
N LEU A 28 -14.01 -2.92 15.24
CA LEU A 28 -13.12 -1.76 15.31
C LEU A 28 -13.64 -0.76 16.34
N ASP A 29 -12.72 -0.17 17.10
CA ASP A 29 -13.01 0.95 17.98
C ASP A 29 -13.21 2.23 17.14
N PRO A 30 -14.39 2.87 17.18
CA PRO A 30 -14.64 4.12 16.47
C PRO A 30 -13.69 5.25 16.85
N GLU A 31 -13.15 5.28 18.06
CA GLU A 31 -12.21 6.32 18.49
C GLU A 31 -10.88 6.17 17.73
N VAL A 32 -10.36 4.95 17.63
CA VAL A 32 -9.14 4.64 16.85
C VAL A 32 -9.34 4.95 15.36
N VAL A 33 -10.54 4.67 14.82
CA VAL A 33 -10.87 5.04 13.44
C VAL A 33 -10.85 6.57 13.27
N ALA A 34 -11.46 7.32 14.19
CA ALA A 34 -11.51 8.78 14.13
C ALA A 34 -10.14 9.46 14.26
N GLU A 35 -9.18 8.84 14.97
CA GLU A 35 -7.80 9.32 15.03
C GLU A 35 -7.08 9.24 13.68
N ASN A 36 -7.42 8.24 12.87
CA ASN A 36 -6.68 7.89 11.66
C ASN A 36 -7.43 8.20 10.35
N LEU A 37 -8.73 8.46 10.40
CA LEU A 37 -9.58 8.75 9.25
C LEU A 37 -10.44 10.00 9.48
N ILE A 38 -10.21 11.02 8.66
CA ILE A 38 -11.09 12.18 8.57
C ILE A 38 -12.15 11.90 7.50
N VAL A 39 -13.40 12.20 7.81
CA VAL A 39 -14.52 12.04 6.88
C VAL A 39 -15.18 13.40 6.70
N LEU A 40 -15.10 13.94 5.49
CA LEU A 40 -15.71 15.21 5.11
C LEU A 40 -17.01 14.94 4.36
N ASP A 41 -18.08 15.57 4.82
CA ASP A 41 -19.32 15.74 4.07
C ASP A 41 -19.16 16.98 3.19
N ALA A 42 -19.13 16.77 1.88
CA ALA A 42 -18.97 17.81 0.87
C ALA A 42 -20.24 17.95 0.01
N THR A 43 -21.37 17.37 0.42
CA THR A 43 -22.60 17.33 -0.40
C THR A 43 -23.13 18.72 -0.77
N ASP A 44 -22.87 19.75 0.05
CA ASP A 44 -23.29 21.13 -0.23
C ASP A 44 -22.41 21.84 -1.28
N ALA A 45 -21.14 21.44 -1.43
CA ALA A 45 -20.18 22.08 -2.33
C ALA A 45 -19.13 21.09 -2.87
N PRO A 46 -19.52 20.04 -3.61
CA PRO A 46 -18.64 18.92 -3.92
C PRO A 46 -17.58 19.19 -5.00
N CYS A 47 -17.81 20.21 -5.84
CA CYS A 47 -17.00 20.46 -7.02
C CYS A 47 -15.59 20.94 -6.63
N LEU A 48 -14.56 20.22 -7.08
CA LEU A 48 -13.15 20.53 -6.84
C LEU A 48 -12.45 21.15 -8.07
N PHE A 49 -13.05 20.99 -9.24
CA PHE A 49 -12.49 21.47 -10.50
C PHE A 49 -13.60 21.75 -11.50
N HIS A 50 -13.54 22.88 -12.20
CA HIS A 50 -14.58 23.28 -13.15
C HIS A 50 -14.00 23.89 -14.42
N GLU A 51 -14.79 23.88 -15.49
CA GLU A 51 -14.49 24.63 -16.70
C GLU A 51 -14.97 26.08 -16.55
N VAL A 52 -14.10 27.02 -16.89
CA VAL A 52 -14.45 28.43 -17.08
C VAL A 52 -14.17 28.87 -18.51
N ASN A 53 -14.95 29.85 -18.95
CA ASN A 53 -14.81 30.46 -20.26
C ASN A 53 -14.35 31.90 -20.08
N ASP A 54 -13.09 32.18 -20.41
CA ASP A 54 -12.55 33.54 -20.44
C ASP A 54 -12.38 33.97 -21.89
N LYS A 55 -13.20 34.94 -22.32
CA LYS A 55 -13.16 35.54 -23.67
C LYS A 55 -13.18 34.51 -24.82
N GLY A 56 -13.94 33.43 -24.68
CA GLY A 56 -14.08 32.38 -25.69
C GLY A 56 -13.04 31.25 -25.57
N VAL A 57 -12.09 31.36 -24.63
CA VAL A 57 -11.12 30.30 -24.35
C VAL A 57 -11.60 29.51 -23.14
N LYS A 58 -11.92 28.24 -23.38
CA LYS A 58 -12.24 27.27 -22.32
C LYS A 58 -10.96 26.87 -21.59
N ARG A 59 -10.94 27.03 -20.27
CA ARG A 59 -9.86 26.56 -19.40
C ARG A 59 -10.48 25.87 -18.19
N GLY A 60 -9.80 24.85 -17.69
CA GLY A 60 -10.16 24.24 -16.42
C GLY A 60 -9.37 24.86 -15.27
N GLU A 61 -10.04 25.12 -14.16
CA GLU A 61 -9.46 25.66 -12.93
C GLU A 61 -9.99 24.93 -11.68
N VAL A 62 -9.24 25.01 -10.59
CA VAL A 62 -9.64 24.47 -9.29
C VAL A 62 -10.63 25.43 -8.62
N THR A 63 -11.54 24.89 -7.82
CA THR A 63 -12.52 25.69 -7.06
C THR A 63 -11.92 26.21 -5.74
N ASP A 64 -12.61 27.13 -5.08
CA ASP A 64 -12.25 27.54 -3.71
C ASP A 64 -12.27 26.35 -2.74
N HIS A 65 -13.20 25.41 -2.93
CA HIS A 65 -13.30 24.21 -2.10
C HIS A 65 -12.11 23.25 -2.27
N TYR A 66 -11.46 23.25 -3.44
CA TYR A 66 -10.17 22.57 -3.61
C TYR A 66 -9.08 23.17 -2.72
N GLU A 67 -9.01 24.50 -2.60
CA GLU A 67 -8.03 25.15 -1.73
C GLU A 67 -8.36 24.92 -0.24
N GLU A 68 -9.64 24.87 0.14
CA GLU A 68 -10.07 24.45 1.49
C GLU A 68 -9.64 23.01 1.81
N LEU A 69 -9.88 22.08 0.88
CA LEU A 69 -9.45 20.69 1.01
C LEU A 69 -7.93 20.59 1.12
N LYS A 70 -7.19 21.35 0.32
CA LYS A 70 -5.72 21.41 0.38
C LYS A 70 -5.23 21.91 1.74
N ASN A 71 -5.83 22.96 2.28
CA ASN A 71 -5.49 23.47 3.61
C ASN A 71 -5.74 22.41 4.68
N THR A 72 -6.84 21.67 4.58
CA THR A 72 -7.14 20.55 5.47
C THR A 72 -6.10 19.45 5.37
N ILE A 73 -5.73 19.03 4.15
CA ILE A 73 -4.73 18.00 3.89
C ILE A 73 -3.36 18.38 4.47
N ILE A 74 -2.94 19.64 4.31
CA ILE A 74 -1.67 20.13 4.86
C ILE A 74 -1.72 20.18 6.39
N THR A 75 -2.78 20.75 6.96
CA THR A 75 -2.93 20.94 8.41
C THR A 75 -2.96 19.60 9.14
N GLU A 76 -3.66 18.62 8.58
CA GLU A 76 -3.87 17.30 9.16
C GLU A 76 -2.81 16.27 8.72
N ASN A 77 -1.83 16.68 7.91
CA ASN A 77 -0.78 15.83 7.36
C ASN A 77 -1.33 14.57 6.67
N ILE A 78 -2.34 14.74 5.82
CA ILE A 78 -3.02 13.65 5.13
C ILE A 78 -2.13 13.06 4.04
N THR A 79 -1.96 11.73 4.11
CA THR A 79 -1.14 10.95 3.17
C THR A 79 -1.98 10.06 2.25
N PHE A 80 -3.28 9.92 2.52
CA PHE A 80 -4.18 9.14 1.69
C PHE A 80 -5.52 9.86 1.54
N LEU A 81 -5.82 10.29 0.32
CA LEU A 81 -7.05 10.98 -0.01
C LEU A 81 -7.96 10.04 -0.80
N ILE A 82 -9.20 9.88 -0.36
CA ILE A 82 -10.27 9.22 -1.09
C ILE A 82 -11.27 10.28 -1.52
N VAL A 83 -11.59 10.33 -2.81
CA VAL A 83 -12.57 11.27 -3.38
C VAL A 83 -13.73 10.46 -3.94
N ASP A 84 -14.89 10.63 -3.33
CA ASP A 84 -16.14 9.98 -3.69
C ASP A 84 -17.16 11.05 -4.12
N ASN A 85 -17.44 11.30 -5.39
CA ASN A 85 -17.01 10.58 -6.59
C ASN A 85 -16.57 11.57 -7.70
N ALA A 86 -16.08 11.06 -8.82
CA ALA A 86 -15.65 11.86 -9.96
C ALA A 86 -16.77 12.70 -10.59
N SER A 87 -18.01 12.22 -10.66
CA SER A 87 -19.12 12.95 -11.30
C SER A 87 -19.51 14.23 -10.55
N ASP A 88 -19.44 14.22 -9.22
CA ASP A 88 -19.80 15.40 -8.42
C ASP A 88 -18.59 16.33 -8.18
N THR A 89 -17.37 15.78 -8.18
CA THR A 89 -16.15 16.57 -7.95
C THR A 89 -15.55 17.20 -9.21
N PHE A 90 -15.93 16.74 -10.41
CA PHE A 90 -15.42 17.24 -11.69
C PHE A 90 -16.51 17.94 -12.52
N GLY A 91 -16.57 19.27 -12.42
CA GLY A 91 -17.48 20.15 -13.15
C GLY A 91 -16.99 20.57 -14.55
N ALA A 92 -16.47 19.62 -15.35
CA ALA A 92 -16.06 19.87 -16.73
C ALA A 92 -16.42 18.69 -17.65
N ASN A 93 -16.10 18.77 -18.94
CA ASN A 93 -16.45 17.71 -19.90
C ASN A 93 -15.64 16.41 -19.63
N PRO A 94 -16.28 15.29 -19.22
CA PRO A 94 -15.59 14.04 -18.88
C PRO A 94 -14.93 13.35 -20.08
N ILE A 95 -15.26 13.76 -21.31
CA ILE A 95 -14.67 13.26 -22.55
C ILE A 95 -13.39 14.03 -22.91
N ASP A 96 -13.25 15.29 -22.45
CA ASP A 96 -12.07 16.09 -22.75
C ASP A 96 -10.86 15.59 -21.96
N ARG A 97 -9.96 14.91 -22.67
CA ARG A 97 -8.71 14.37 -22.15
C ARG A 97 -7.88 15.42 -21.42
N GLN A 98 -7.84 16.67 -21.90
CA GLN A 98 -7.04 17.71 -21.27
C GLN A 98 -7.65 18.13 -19.93
N ALA A 99 -8.97 18.32 -19.88
CA ALA A 99 -9.69 18.66 -18.66
C ALA A 99 -9.53 17.55 -17.60
N VAL A 100 -9.79 16.29 -17.98
CA VAL A 100 -9.62 15.13 -17.08
C VAL A 100 -8.18 15.00 -16.59
N THR A 101 -7.19 15.15 -17.48
CA THR A 101 -5.77 15.08 -17.08
C THR A 101 -5.40 16.19 -16.10
N LYS A 102 -5.91 17.41 -16.30
CA LYS A 102 -5.69 18.54 -15.38
C LYS A 102 -6.31 18.27 -14.01
N PHE A 103 -7.53 17.76 -13.96
CA PHE A 103 -8.21 17.40 -12.72
C PHE A 103 -7.44 16.32 -11.94
N ILE A 104 -7.07 15.20 -12.58
CA ILE A 104 -6.29 14.14 -11.93
C ILE A 104 -4.95 14.67 -11.42
N ARG A 105 -4.28 15.55 -12.16
CA ARG A 105 -3.04 16.20 -11.71
C ARG A 105 -3.26 17.13 -10.52
N ALA A 106 -4.36 17.87 -10.49
CA ALA A 106 -4.73 18.72 -9.37
C ALA A 106 -4.96 17.89 -8.10
N LEU A 107 -5.67 16.76 -8.19
CA LEU A 107 -5.85 15.85 -7.05
C LEU A 107 -4.52 15.29 -6.55
N VAL A 108 -3.66 14.81 -7.45
CA VAL A 108 -2.33 14.28 -7.07
C VAL A 108 -1.48 15.35 -6.40
N ALA A 109 -1.59 16.62 -6.83
CA ALA A 109 -0.83 17.72 -6.24
C ALA A 109 -1.16 17.94 -4.75
N LEU A 110 -2.39 17.64 -4.31
CA LEU A 110 -2.81 17.77 -2.91
C LEU A 110 -1.96 16.94 -1.95
N VAL A 111 -1.63 15.71 -2.33
CA VAL A 111 -0.94 14.74 -1.45
C VAL A 111 0.55 14.57 -1.81
N ARG A 112 1.02 15.18 -2.90
CA ARG A 112 2.37 14.95 -3.44
C ARG A 112 3.48 15.33 -2.47
N GLN A 113 3.34 16.45 -1.75
CA GLN A 113 4.37 16.92 -0.81
C GLN A 113 4.59 15.91 0.33
N ALA A 114 3.53 15.23 0.76
CA ALA A 114 3.59 14.21 1.80
C ALA A 114 3.93 12.81 1.24
N GLY A 115 4.23 12.67 -0.05
CA GLY A 115 4.44 11.36 -0.69
C GLY A 115 3.18 10.47 -0.69
N GLY A 116 2.00 11.08 -0.61
CA GLY A 116 0.74 10.36 -0.44
C GLY A 116 0.12 9.83 -1.73
N ALA A 117 -1.06 9.20 -1.58
CA ALA A 117 -1.83 8.62 -2.67
C ALA A 117 -3.27 9.16 -2.72
N VAL A 118 -3.87 9.14 -3.92
CA VAL A 118 -5.27 9.49 -4.16
C VAL A 118 -6.01 8.28 -4.73
N LEU A 119 -7.16 7.96 -4.14
CA LEU A 119 -8.16 7.03 -4.69
C LEU A 119 -9.39 7.84 -5.12
N LEU A 120 -9.63 7.95 -6.42
CA LEU A 120 -10.82 8.58 -6.98
C LEU A 120 -11.85 7.50 -7.34
N LEU A 121 -13.06 7.60 -6.80
CA LEU A 121 -14.17 6.73 -7.16
C LEU A 121 -14.87 7.29 -8.40
N SER A 122 -15.21 6.42 -9.34
CA SER A 122 -15.91 6.80 -10.57
C SER A 122 -16.92 5.73 -10.93
N HIS A 123 -18.13 6.17 -11.26
CA HIS A 123 -19.18 5.31 -11.79
C HIS A 123 -18.77 4.73 -13.15
N VAL A 124 -19.34 3.58 -13.48
CA VAL A 124 -19.27 2.95 -14.81
C VAL A 124 -20.55 3.26 -15.56
N ASN A 125 -20.52 3.45 -16.89
CA ASN A 125 -21.76 3.89 -17.55
C ASN A 125 -22.80 2.76 -17.66
N LYS A 126 -23.98 3.20 -18.08
CA LYS A 126 -25.24 2.46 -18.17
C LYS A 126 -25.19 1.11 -18.91
N VAL A 127 -24.31 0.95 -19.89
CA VAL A 127 -24.15 -0.32 -20.63
C VAL A 127 -23.44 -1.34 -19.74
N THR A 128 -22.37 -0.90 -19.07
CA THR A 128 -21.61 -1.69 -18.10
C THR A 128 -22.42 -1.99 -16.85
N SER A 129 -23.30 -1.06 -16.43
CA SER A 129 -24.18 -1.27 -15.27
C SER A 129 -25.36 -2.23 -15.54
N LYS A 130 -25.73 -2.46 -16.82
CA LYS A 130 -26.83 -3.37 -17.21
C LYS A 130 -26.36 -4.78 -17.59
N ALA A 131 -25.11 -4.95 -18.01
CA ALA A 131 -24.58 -6.23 -18.51
C ALA A 131 -24.17 -7.22 -17.40
N GLY A 132 -24.80 -7.15 -16.23
CA GLY A 132 -24.40 -7.76 -14.94
C GLY A 132 -24.24 -9.29 -14.87
N LYS A 133 -24.10 -10.01 -15.99
CA LYS A 133 -23.86 -11.46 -16.03
C LYS A 133 -22.86 -11.93 -17.11
N HIS A 134 -22.51 -11.11 -18.10
CA HIS A 134 -21.57 -11.51 -19.16
C HIS A 134 -20.62 -10.38 -19.52
N GLN A 135 -19.59 -10.19 -18.71
CA GLN A 135 -18.44 -9.39 -19.11
C GLN A 135 -17.32 -10.32 -19.59
N THR A 136 -17.34 -10.63 -20.89
CA THR A 136 -16.16 -11.11 -21.60
C THR A 136 -15.43 -9.86 -22.11
N ASP A 137 -14.22 -9.66 -21.62
CA ASP A 137 -13.18 -8.80 -22.17
C ASP A 137 -13.43 -7.28 -22.21
N THR A 138 -12.66 -6.61 -21.36
CA THR A 138 -11.94 -5.34 -21.62
C THR A 138 -12.74 -4.04 -21.88
N GLU A 139 -14.02 -4.09 -22.21
CA GLU A 139 -14.82 -2.92 -22.59
C GLU A 139 -15.90 -2.53 -21.57
N GLY A 140 -15.50 -2.38 -20.31
CA GLY A 140 -16.22 -1.52 -19.35
C GLY A 140 -16.03 -0.04 -19.68
N TYR A 141 -16.04 0.30 -20.98
CA TYR A 141 -15.62 1.59 -21.48
C TYR A 141 -16.82 2.42 -21.86
N ALA A 142 -17.18 3.30 -20.94
CA ALA A 142 -18.08 4.35 -21.28
C ALA A 142 -17.49 5.60 -20.58
N ASP A 143 -17.20 6.62 -21.40
CA ASP A 143 -16.44 7.86 -21.13
C ASP A 143 -14.93 7.78 -20.80
N SER A 144 -14.28 6.63 -20.98
CA SER A 144 -13.17 6.19 -20.12
C SER A 144 -11.75 6.20 -20.69
N ALA A 145 -11.52 6.59 -21.95
CA ALA A 145 -10.15 6.67 -22.47
C ALA A 145 -9.34 7.78 -21.76
N ALA A 146 -9.95 8.94 -21.52
CA ALA A 146 -9.30 10.04 -20.82
C ALA A 146 -8.92 9.65 -19.38
N TRP A 147 -9.89 9.14 -18.61
CA TRP A 147 -9.71 8.70 -17.23
C TRP A 147 -8.73 7.53 -17.10
N HIS A 148 -8.88 6.51 -17.95
CA HIS A 148 -7.96 5.38 -17.99
C HIS A 148 -6.53 5.84 -18.24
N ASN A 149 -6.32 6.75 -19.20
CA ASN A 149 -4.98 7.24 -19.54
C ASN A 149 -4.39 8.15 -18.47
N ALA A 150 -5.22 8.96 -17.80
CA ALA A 150 -4.78 9.86 -16.74
C ALA A 150 -4.37 9.13 -15.44
N ALA A 151 -5.04 8.02 -15.10
CA ALA A 151 -4.75 7.23 -13.90
C ALA A 151 -3.45 6.41 -14.03
N ARG A 152 -2.67 6.28 -12.95
CA ARG A 152 -1.46 5.43 -12.89
C ARG A 152 -1.77 3.97 -12.59
N SER A 153 -2.81 3.74 -11.81
CA SER A 153 -3.36 2.41 -11.49
C SER A 153 -4.87 2.48 -11.59
N ARG A 154 -5.52 1.38 -12.00
CA ARG A 154 -6.97 1.28 -12.12
C ARG A 154 -7.45 -0.05 -11.55
N LEU A 155 -8.33 0.05 -10.57
CA LEU A 155 -9.08 -1.07 -10.02
C LEU A 155 -10.51 -1.04 -10.58
N PHE A 156 -11.11 -2.22 -10.74
CA PHE A 156 -12.46 -2.35 -11.27
C PHE A 156 -13.23 -3.36 -10.43
N LEU A 157 -14.33 -2.91 -9.83
CA LEU A 157 -15.17 -3.72 -8.95
C LEU A 157 -16.39 -4.22 -9.74
N ASN A 158 -16.52 -5.54 -9.84
CA ASN A 158 -17.59 -6.22 -10.56
C ASN A 158 -18.48 -7.00 -9.60
N VAL A 159 -19.78 -7.01 -9.85
CA VAL A 159 -20.69 -8.00 -9.26
C VAL A 159 -20.59 -9.28 -10.07
N THR A 160 -20.37 -10.41 -9.41
CA THR A 160 -20.17 -11.72 -10.06
C THR A 160 -21.40 -12.61 -10.05
N ASP A 161 -22.32 -12.41 -9.11
CA ASP A 161 -23.55 -13.18 -9.01
C ASP A 161 -24.70 -12.41 -8.33
N ASP A 162 -25.89 -13.01 -8.33
CA ASP A 162 -27.09 -12.46 -7.71
C ASP A 162 -27.04 -12.46 -6.17
N HIS A 163 -26.03 -13.10 -5.57
CA HIS A 163 -25.81 -13.10 -4.12
C HIS A 163 -24.95 -11.91 -3.66
N GLY A 164 -24.53 -11.05 -4.59
CA GLY A 164 -23.76 -9.85 -4.28
C GLY A 164 -22.27 -10.13 -4.10
N ASN A 165 -21.76 -11.28 -4.53
CA ASN A 165 -20.32 -11.50 -4.56
C ASN A 165 -19.66 -10.54 -5.56
N LEU A 166 -18.46 -10.09 -5.22
CA LEU A 166 -17.73 -9.07 -5.95
C LEU A 166 -16.35 -9.56 -6.38
N GLN A 167 -15.84 -8.97 -7.46
CA GLN A 167 -14.48 -9.14 -7.96
C GLN A 167 -13.82 -7.79 -8.14
N LEU A 168 -12.72 -7.56 -7.45
CA LEU A 168 -11.85 -6.41 -7.66
C LEU A 168 -10.69 -6.82 -8.59
N LYS A 169 -10.69 -6.30 -9.82
CA LYS A 169 -9.68 -6.56 -10.85
C LYS A 169 -8.71 -5.39 -10.96
N HIS A 170 -7.41 -5.65 -10.94
CA HIS A 170 -6.38 -4.64 -11.21
C HIS A 170 -6.14 -4.52 -12.72
N GLN A 171 -6.85 -3.59 -13.37
CA GLN A 171 -6.87 -3.47 -14.83
C GLN A 171 -5.68 -2.70 -15.40
N LYS A 172 -5.02 -1.85 -14.61
CA LYS A 172 -3.88 -1.04 -15.04
C LYS A 172 -2.91 -0.83 -13.90
N ASN A 173 -1.62 -1.00 -14.16
CA ASN A 173 -0.54 -0.57 -13.28
C ASN A 173 0.63 -0.06 -14.13
N ASN A 174 0.97 1.22 -14.04
CA ASN A 174 2.07 1.80 -14.83
C ASN A 174 3.46 1.48 -14.28
N LEU A 175 3.58 1.09 -13.01
CA LEU A 175 4.87 0.94 -12.32
C LEU A 175 5.18 -0.51 -11.94
N GLY A 176 4.47 -1.48 -12.50
CA GLY A 176 4.69 -2.89 -12.23
C GLY A 176 3.62 -3.78 -12.84
N ILE A 177 3.62 -5.06 -12.46
CA ILE A 177 2.62 -6.02 -12.90
C ILE A 177 1.25 -5.73 -12.27
N THR A 178 0.18 -6.09 -12.96
CA THR A 178 -1.15 -6.12 -12.39
C THR A 178 -1.26 -7.23 -11.35
N GLN A 179 -2.07 -7.00 -10.32
CA GLN A 179 -2.24 -7.97 -9.23
C GLN A 179 -3.32 -8.99 -9.59
N PRO A 180 -3.27 -10.21 -9.02
CA PRO A 180 -4.34 -11.19 -9.15
C PRO A 180 -5.70 -10.61 -8.77
N VAL A 181 -6.77 -11.12 -9.38
CA VAL A 181 -8.14 -10.73 -9.04
C VAL A 181 -8.38 -11.01 -7.56
N LEU A 182 -9.03 -10.08 -6.86
CA LEU A 182 -9.47 -10.26 -5.49
C LEU A 182 -10.98 -10.54 -5.49
N ASN A 183 -11.36 -11.77 -5.15
CA ASN A 183 -12.76 -12.11 -4.90
C ASN A 183 -13.15 -11.64 -3.50
N ILE A 184 -14.34 -11.06 -3.39
CA ILE A 184 -14.86 -10.37 -2.22
C ILE A 184 -16.30 -10.82 -2.00
N ALA A 185 -16.69 -11.04 -0.76
CA ALA A 185 -18.08 -11.29 -0.38
C ALA A 185 -18.50 -10.30 0.71
N PHE A 186 -19.79 -9.98 0.77
CA PHE A 186 -20.36 -9.23 1.89
C PHE A 186 -20.40 -10.09 3.15
N ARG A 187 -20.18 -9.47 4.31
CA ARG A 187 -20.53 -10.08 5.59
C ARG A 187 -22.04 -10.10 5.81
N GLU A 188 -22.47 -10.91 6.77
CA GLU A 188 -23.84 -10.87 7.27
C GLU A 188 -24.22 -9.45 7.69
N GLY A 189 -25.37 -8.95 7.21
CA GLY A 189 -25.81 -7.57 7.39
C GLY A 189 -25.31 -6.56 6.34
N GLY A 190 -24.44 -6.97 5.40
CA GLY A 190 -24.13 -6.22 4.18
C GLY A 190 -23.39 -4.89 4.35
N SER A 191 -22.86 -4.61 5.55
CA SER A 191 -22.20 -3.34 5.87
C SER A 191 -20.69 -3.35 5.64
N SER A 192 -20.06 -4.53 5.61
CA SER A 192 -18.65 -4.72 5.32
C SER A 192 -18.42 -5.95 4.45
N PHE A 193 -17.17 -6.14 4.02
CA PHE A 193 -16.77 -7.19 3.08
C PHE A 193 -15.51 -7.92 3.56
N TYR A 194 -15.29 -9.12 3.05
CA TYR A 194 -14.07 -9.89 3.27
C TYR A 194 -13.59 -10.54 1.96
N SER A 195 -12.30 -10.82 1.86
CA SER A 195 -11.75 -11.53 0.71
C SER A 195 -12.02 -13.04 0.81
N THR A 196 -12.32 -13.65 -0.33
CA THR A 196 -12.46 -15.11 -0.47
C THR A 196 -11.24 -15.78 -1.12
N ASN A 197 -10.20 -15.03 -1.47
CA ASN A 197 -8.98 -15.55 -2.11
C ASN A 197 -7.90 -15.85 -1.08
N GLY A 198 -7.77 -17.13 -0.72
CA GLY A 198 -6.78 -17.61 0.25
C GLY A 198 -7.41 -17.83 1.63
N SER A 199 -7.57 -19.12 1.97
CA SER A 199 -7.87 -19.69 3.28
C SER A 199 -8.11 -18.70 4.44
N SER A 200 -9.36 -18.27 4.59
CA SER A 200 -10.17 -18.36 5.82
C SER A 200 -11.37 -17.43 5.66
N SER A 201 -12.55 -18.04 5.56
CA SER A 201 -13.85 -17.40 5.40
C SER A 201 -14.29 -16.48 6.55
N ASN A 202 -13.40 -16.15 7.49
CA ASN A 202 -13.67 -15.39 8.71
C ASN A 202 -12.67 -14.27 9.02
N ASN A 203 -11.65 -14.02 8.18
CA ASN A 203 -10.62 -13.06 8.56
C ASN A 203 -11.20 -11.64 8.64
N SER A 204 -10.99 -10.94 9.76
CA SER A 204 -11.41 -9.55 9.94
C SER A 204 -10.64 -8.61 8.98
N VAL A 205 -11.18 -7.43 8.66
CA VAL A 205 -10.44 -6.39 7.94
C VAL A 205 -9.14 -6.07 8.68
N ALA A 206 -9.13 -6.13 10.01
CA ALA A 206 -7.91 -5.98 10.80
C ALA A 206 -6.84 -7.01 10.41
N GLU A 207 -7.19 -8.29 10.26
CA GLU A 207 -6.25 -9.33 9.84
C GLU A 207 -5.77 -9.16 8.38
N ALA A 208 -6.67 -8.73 7.48
CA ALA A 208 -6.30 -8.40 6.11
C ALA A 208 -5.34 -7.20 6.05
N VAL A 209 -5.59 -6.17 6.85
CA VAL A 209 -4.71 -5.00 7.00
C VAL A 209 -3.37 -5.42 7.60
N GLN A 210 -3.35 -6.26 8.64
CA GLN A 210 -2.11 -6.78 9.21
C GLN A 210 -1.31 -7.59 8.18
N THR A 211 -1.98 -8.41 7.37
CA THR A 211 -1.34 -9.15 6.28
C THR A 211 -0.74 -8.20 5.22
N LEU A 212 -1.46 -7.15 4.86
CA LEU A 212 -0.98 -6.12 3.94
C LEU A 212 0.22 -5.36 4.51
N LEU A 213 0.16 -4.93 5.77
CA LEU A 213 1.24 -4.25 6.48
C LEU A 213 2.49 -5.14 6.56
N ARG A 214 2.33 -6.42 6.94
CA ARG A 214 3.41 -7.42 6.91
C ARG A 214 4.06 -7.50 5.55
N THR A 215 3.25 -7.61 4.50
CA THR A 215 3.74 -7.67 3.11
C THR A 215 4.50 -6.41 2.73
N ALA A 216 3.99 -5.23 3.11
CA ALA A 216 4.64 -3.94 2.86
C ALA A 216 5.98 -3.80 3.61
N HIS A 217 6.11 -4.40 4.80
CA HIS A 217 7.33 -4.35 5.62
C HIS A 217 8.44 -5.30 5.15
N LYS A 218 8.13 -6.32 4.34
CA LYS A 218 9.12 -7.30 3.84
C LYS A 218 10.28 -6.63 3.09
N LEU A 219 9.97 -5.77 2.12
CA LEU A 219 10.98 -5.16 1.25
C LEU A 219 11.94 -4.23 2.02
N PRO A 220 11.48 -3.26 2.84
CA PRO A 220 12.39 -2.42 3.62
C PRO A 220 13.27 -3.21 4.61
N LEU A 221 12.72 -4.26 5.25
CA LEU A 221 13.49 -5.10 6.15
C LEU A 221 14.61 -5.86 5.43
N LEU A 222 14.33 -6.46 4.26
CA LEU A 222 15.37 -7.12 3.46
C LEU A 222 16.49 -6.16 3.05
N LYS A 223 16.14 -4.94 2.63
CA LYS A 223 17.12 -3.90 2.28
C LYS A 223 18.02 -3.53 3.47
N LEU A 224 17.42 -3.32 4.64
CA LEU A 224 18.17 -3.00 5.86
C LEU A 224 19.11 -4.14 6.29
N ILE A 225 18.65 -5.40 6.22
CA ILE A 225 19.50 -6.55 6.56
C ILE A 225 20.68 -6.64 5.59
N HIS A 226 20.43 -6.42 4.29
CA HIS A 226 21.48 -6.41 3.28
C HIS A 226 22.49 -5.28 3.51
N GLU A 227 22.03 -4.07 3.85
CA GLU A 227 22.88 -2.92 4.17
C GLU A 227 23.80 -3.21 5.36
N PHE A 228 23.25 -3.77 6.45
CA PHE A 228 24.03 -4.18 7.62
C PHE A 228 25.05 -5.27 7.27
N TYR A 229 24.65 -6.23 6.45
CA TYR A 229 25.53 -7.29 5.97
C TYR A 229 26.73 -6.73 5.18
N CYS A 230 26.49 -5.79 4.25
CA CYS A 230 27.54 -5.13 3.47
C CYS A 230 28.48 -4.26 4.34
N ARG A 231 27.96 -3.70 5.44
CA ARG A 231 28.76 -2.97 6.46
C ARG A 231 29.53 -3.89 7.40
N GLN A 232 29.38 -5.20 7.27
CA GLN A 232 29.92 -6.20 8.19
C GLN A 232 29.39 -6.05 9.63
N GLU A 233 28.18 -5.50 9.77
CA GLU A 233 27.45 -5.38 11.04
C GLU A 233 26.49 -6.56 11.18
N TRP A 234 26.91 -7.60 11.89
CA TRP A 234 26.21 -8.89 11.87
C TRP A 234 24.94 -8.91 12.72
N ILE A 235 23.82 -9.27 12.07
CA ILE A 235 22.52 -9.44 12.72
C ILE A 235 22.33 -10.91 13.14
N SER A 236 22.07 -11.15 14.43
CA SER A 236 21.84 -12.49 14.97
C SER A 236 20.45 -13.05 14.59
N PRO A 237 20.35 -14.31 14.14
CA PRO A 237 19.08 -15.01 13.93
C PRO A 237 18.36 -15.40 15.22
N SER A 238 19.06 -15.36 16.35
CA SER A 238 18.47 -15.72 17.65
C SER A 238 17.56 -14.60 18.16
N PRO A 239 16.26 -14.88 18.40
CA PRO A 239 15.31 -13.88 18.88
C PRO A 239 15.63 -13.41 20.31
N ASN A 240 16.42 -14.19 21.04
CA ASN A 240 16.78 -13.94 22.44
C ASN A 240 18.05 -13.10 22.58
N SER A 241 18.78 -12.83 21.50
CA SER A 241 19.98 -11.99 21.51
C SER A 241 19.62 -10.52 21.76
N ALA A 242 19.60 -10.07 23.01
CA ALA A 242 19.02 -8.79 23.41
C ALA A 242 19.57 -7.56 22.66
N GLN A 243 20.86 -7.57 22.31
CA GLN A 243 21.53 -6.44 21.64
C GLN A 243 21.73 -6.62 20.13
N THR A 244 21.76 -7.87 19.64
CA THR A 244 22.16 -8.17 18.26
C THR A 244 21.07 -8.83 17.42
N ASN A 245 19.88 -9.09 17.98
CA ASN A 245 18.74 -9.50 17.15
C ASN A 245 18.33 -8.39 16.18
N ALA A 246 17.68 -8.77 15.09
CA ALA A 246 17.25 -7.85 14.04
C ALA A 246 16.46 -6.65 14.54
N PHE A 247 15.46 -6.84 15.42
CA PHE A 247 14.71 -5.70 15.95
C PHE A 247 15.58 -4.74 16.77
N ALA A 248 16.52 -5.25 17.57
CA ALA A 248 17.39 -4.44 18.42
C ALA A 248 18.33 -3.52 17.62
N LEU A 249 18.82 -4.01 16.47
CA LEU A 249 19.71 -3.27 15.58
C LEU A 249 18.92 -2.36 14.63
N LEU A 250 17.99 -2.93 13.86
CA LEU A 250 17.33 -2.25 12.75
C LEU A 250 16.41 -1.10 13.20
N LYS A 251 15.80 -1.16 14.39
CA LYS A 251 14.90 -0.09 14.90
C LYS A 251 15.58 1.28 15.11
N LYS A 252 16.91 1.31 15.05
CA LYS A 252 17.72 2.54 15.16
C LYS A 252 17.78 3.29 13.84
N GLU A 253 17.55 2.61 12.72
CA GLU A 253 17.59 3.20 11.39
C GLU A 253 16.31 3.98 11.10
N THR A 254 16.45 5.10 10.38
CA THR A 254 15.32 5.95 10.00
C THR A 254 14.41 5.30 8.97
N THR A 255 14.91 4.32 8.23
CA THR A 255 14.19 3.55 7.19
C THR A 255 13.50 2.30 7.73
N PHE A 256 13.57 2.07 9.05
CA PHE A 256 12.91 0.93 9.69
C PHE A 256 11.38 1.05 9.58
N PRO A 257 10.67 0.01 9.07
CA PRO A 257 9.26 0.15 8.72
C PRO A 257 8.28 -0.06 9.88
N LEU A 258 8.74 -0.58 11.04
CA LEU A 258 7.87 -0.81 12.21
C LEU A 258 8.06 0.25 13.31
N GLY A 259 7.15 0.25 14.29
CA GLY A 259 7.29 1.06 15.50
C GLY A 259 8.39 0.57 16.45
N LYS A 260 8.37 1.07 17.69
CA LYS A 260 9.39 0.79 18.72
C LYS A 260 8.86 0.05 19.95
N SER A 261 7.63 -0.47 19.89
CA SER A 261 6.97 -1.18 20.99
C SER A 261 7.45 -2.64 21.12
N ARG A 262 6.95 -3.34 22.15
CA ARG A 262 7.17 -4.78 22.31
C ARG A 262 6.44 -5.61 21.24
N ASP A 263 5.27 -5.15 20.81
CA ASP A 263 4.49 -5.85 19.80
C ASP A 263 5.18 -5.74 18.43
N ASP A 264 5.80 -4.59 18.14
CA ASP A 264 6.63 -4.40 16.95
C ASP A 264 7.85 -5.34 16.93
N LYS A 265 8.42 -5.67 18.10
CA LYS A 265 9.50 -6.68 18.18
C LYS A 265 8.98 -8.05 17.74
N THR A 266 7.84 -8.47 18.29
CA THR A 266 7.24 -9.77 17.98
C THR A 266 6.92 -9.85 16.49
N GLU A 267 6.35 -8.78 15.95
CA GLU A 267 5.98 -8.65 14.55
C GLU A 267 7.19 -8.67 13.61
N CYS A 268 8.23 -7.90 13.92
CA CYS A 268 9.48 -7.91 13.17
C CYS A 268 10.08 -9.32 13.10
N LEU A 269 10.12 -10.05 14.21
CA LEU A 269 10.64 -11.41 14.26
C LEU A 269 9.76 -12.42 13.51
N ALA A 270 8.43 -12.21 13.48
CA ALA A 270 7.51 -13.02 12.69
C ALA A 270 7.76 -12.84 11.18
N ILE A 271 7.91 -11.60 10.72
CA ILE A 271 8.21 -11.29 9.31
C ILE A 271 9.54 -11.93 8.88
N LEU A 272 10.58 -11.92 9.72
CA LEU A 272 11.86 -12.57 9.39
C LEU A 272 11.73 -14.09 9.23
N ARG A 273 10.90 -14.74 10.04
CA ARG A 273 10.63 -16.17 9.90
C ARG A 273 9.87 -16.47 8.60
N GLU A 274 8.95 -15.60 8.21
CA GLU A 274 8.30 -15.70 6.90
C GLU A 274 9.31 -15.53 5.77
N LEU A 275 10.18 -14.53 5.84
CA LEU A 275 11.23 -14.30 4.84
C LEU A 275 12.23 -15.46 4.75
N GLU A 276 12.56 -16.11 5.88
CA GLU A 276 13.35 -17.35 5.89
C GLU A 276 12.59 -18.49 5.20
N ARG A 277 11.31 -18.67 5.53
CA ARG A 277 10.45 -19.71 4.94
C ARG A 277 10.22 -19.50 3.44
N ASP A 278 10.11 -18.24 3.02
CA ASP A 278 9.95 -17.82 1.62
C ASP A 278 11.29 -17.88 0.84
N ASN A 279 12.38 -18.33 1.49
CA ASN A 279 13.72 -18.47 0.92
C ASN A 279 14.34 -17.13 0.48
N TYR A 280 13.99 -16.02 1.12
CA TYR A 280 14.65 -14.71 0.93
C TYR A 280 15.78 -14.45 1.94
N LEU A 281 15.70 -15.07 3.12
CA LEU A 281 16.74 -15.02 4.15
C LEU A 281 17.27 -16.42 4.46
N MET A 282 18.53 -16.49 4.85
CA MET A 282 19.18 -17.69 5.36
C MET A 282 20.02 -17.40 6.60
N LYS A 283 20.23 -18.44 7.41
CA LYS A 283 21.17 -18.41 8.54
C LYS A 283 22.53 -18.83 8.04
N GLU A 284 23.43 -17.87 7.88
CA GLU A 284 24.81 -18.12 7.50
C GLU A 284 25.66 -18.38 8.74
N THR A 285 26.43 -19.47 8.73
CA THR A 285 27.38 -19.80 9.79
C THR A 285 28.73 -19.17 9.46
N TYR A 286 29.36 -18.53 10.44
CA TYR A 286 30.71 -17.96 10.33
C TYR A 286 31.54 -18.32 11.55
N ARG A 287 32.87 -18.24 11.43
CA ARG A 287 33.78 -18.47 12.54
C ARG A 287 34.12 -17.15 13.23
N LYS A 288 33.93 -17.10 14.55
CA LYS A 288 34.32 -15.94 15.35
C LYS A 288 35.83 -15.95 15.64
N ILE A 289 36.34 -14.80 16.08
CA ILE A 289 37.73 -14.62 16.56
C ILE A 289 38.05 -15.57 17.72
N ASP A 290 37.07 -15.88 18.58
CA ASP A 290 37.17 -16.85 19.67
C ASP A 290 37.11 -18.32 19.21
N ARG A 291 37.16 -18.56 17.89
CA ARG A 291 37.06 -19.84 17.18
C ARG A 291 35.73 -20.60 17.33
N HIS A 292 34.72 -20.02 18.00
CA HIS A 292 33.39 -20.60 18.07
C HIS A 292 32.58 -20.28 16.80
N GLU A 293 31.62 -21.14 16.50
CA GLU A 293 30.66 -20.90 15.42
C GLU A 293 29.64 -19.83 15.83
N GLY A 294 29.43 -18.86 14.95
CA GLY A 294 28.37 -17.85 15.03
C GLY A 294 27.38 -18.02 13.89
N GLN A 295 26.16 -17.53 14.08
CA GLN A 295 25.16 -17.44 13.02
C GLN A 295 24.75 -15.98 12.80
N ARG A 296 24.55 -15.62 11.53
CA ARG A 296 24.05 -14.30 11.10
C ARG A 296 22.96 -14.44 10.05
N TRP A 297 22.07 -13.46 9.96
CA TRP A 297 21.17 -13.35 8.82
C TRP A 297 21.95 -12.92 7.58
N ALA A 298 21.72 -13.61 6.47
CA ALA A 298 22.18 -13.24 5.14
C ALA A 298 21.01 -13.35 4.15
N LEU A 299 21.04 -12.57 3.07
CA LEU A 299 20.09 -12.73 1.97
C LEU A 299 20.52 -13.90 1.08
N THR A 300 19.54 -14.65 0.58
CA THR A 300 19.76 -15.64 -0.48
C THR A 300 19.81 -14.94 -1.85
N ASP A 301 20.14 -15.69 -2.91
CA ASP A 301 20.03 -15.20 -4.30
C ASP A 301 18.62 -14.70 -4.63
N SER A 302 17.59 -15.39 -4.13
CA SER A 302 16.20 -14.98 -4.30
C SER A 302 15.90 -13.68 -3.54
N GLY A 303 16.46 -13.52 -2.34
CA GLY A 303 16.34 -12.29 -1.56
C GLY A 303 16.99 -11.09 -2.23
N LEU A 304 18.19 -11.27 -2.79
CA LEU A 304 18.91 -10.24 -3.55
C LEU A 304 18.13 -9.81 -4.81
N ALA A 305 17.64 -10.80 -5.57
CA ALA A 305 16.78 -10.53 -6.73
C ALA A 305 15.50 -9.78 -6.34
N PHE A 306 14.89 -10.11 -5.20
CA PHE A 306 13.66 -9.47 -4.72
C PHE A 306 13.88 -7.98 -4.36
N ILE A 307 15.04 -7.62 -3.82
CA ILE A 307 15.34 -6.21 -3.48
C ILE A 307 15.91 -5.40 -4.66
N GLY A 308 16.27 -6.06 -5.75
CA GLY A 308 16.80 -5.43 -6.97
C GLY A 308 18.30 -5.07 -6.90
N GLU A 309 19.07 -5.72 -6.02
CA GLU A 309 20.52 -5.48 -5.86
C GLU A 309 21.34 -6.64 -6.45
N PRO A 310 22.52 -6.38 -7.03
CA PRO A 310 23.42 -7.42 -7.52
C PRO A 310 24.10 -8.17 -6.36
N MET A 311 24.56 -9.39 -6.63
CA MET A 311 25.28 -10.22 -5.67
C MET A 311 26.54 -9.50 -5.15
N PRO A 312 26.70 -9.29 -3.82
CA PRO A 312 27.97 -8.82 -3.29
C PRO A 312 29.05 -9.88 -3.56
N ALA A 313 30.25 -9.43 -3.92
CA ALA A 313 31.39 -10.33 -4.12
C ALA A 313 31.63 -11.16 -2.84
N PRO A 314 31.95 -12.45 -2.96
CA PRO A 314 32.23 -13.28 -1.79
C PRO A 314 33.35 -12.62 -0.97
N VAL A 315 33.09 -12.45 0.33
CA VAL A 315 34.09 -12.02 1.29
C VAL A 315 35.15 -13.14 1.32
N GLN A 316 36.34 -12.85 0.83
CA GLN A 316 37.50 -13.73 1.00
C GLN A 316 37.87 -13.66 2.48
N ASP A 317 37.71 -14.76 3.21
CA ASP A 317 38.27 -14.89 4.55
C ASP A 317 39.80 -14.85 4.40
N GLU A 318 40.45 -13.75 4.81
CA GLU A 318 41.91 -13.56 4.77
C GLU A 318 42.69 -14.51 5.73
N ASP A 319 42.03 -15.48 6.36
CA ASP A 319 42.65 -16.38 7.35
C ASP A 319 43.30 -17.64 6.75
N GLU A 320 43.23 -17.89 5.44
CA GLU A 320 43.87 -19.07 4.81
C GLU A 320 45.32 -18.83 4.32
N GLU A 321 45.81 -17.60 4.23
CA GLU A 321 47.16 -17.33 3.69
C GLU A 321 48.31 -17.42 4.72
N ILE A 322 48.04 -17.45 6.02
CA ILE A 322 49.11 -17.45 7.03
C ILE A 322 49.70 -18.85 7.29
N ASN A 323 49.03 -19.94 6.87
CA ASN A 323 49.45 -21.30 7.22
C ASN A 323 50.17 -22.08 6.11
N GLN A 324 50.51 -21.44 4.98
CA GLN A 324 51.29 -22.08 3.90
C GLN A 324 52.72 -21.56 3.73
N GLN A 325 53.14 -20.53 4.50
CA GLN A 325 54.51 -20.00 4.45
C GLN A 325 55.45 -20.53 5.56
N ALA A 326 54.98 -21.41 6.46
CA ALA A 326 55.78 -21.94 7.57
C ALA A 326 56.27 -23.40 7.39
N VAL A 327 56.16 -24.00 6.18
CA VAL A 327 56.59 -25.39 5.92
C VAL A 327 57.60 -25.49 4.76
N GLN A 328 58.29 -24.39 4.43
CA GLN A 328 59.38 -24.42 3.43
C GLN A 328 60.76 -24.00 3.96
N ASP A 329 60.89 -23.72 5.25
CA ASP A 329 62.19 -23.51 5.91
C ASP A 329 62.35 -24.47 7.10
N GLU A 330 62.54 -25.77 6.82
CA GLU A 330 63.31 -26.71 7.66
C GLU A 330 64.06 -27.73 6.79
#